data_AF-A0A356RCF4-F1
#
_entry.id   AF-A0A356RCF4-F1
#
_cell.length_a   1.000
_cell.length_b   1.000
_cell.length_c   1.000
_cell.angle_alpha   90.00
_cell.angle_beta   90.00
_cell.angle_gamma   90.00
#
_symmetry.space_group_name_H-M   'P 1'
#
loop_
_entity.id
_entity.type
_entity.pdbx_description
1 polymer ?
#
loop_
_entity_poly.entity_id
_entity_poly.type
_entity_poly.pdbx_seq_one_letter_code
_entity_poly.pdbx_strand_id
1 'polypeptide(L)'
;ARPHVDSARICDYAAVLYLHPSPPTSHCGTSFYRLHPPGEPPDGNYCPKKYESLSEVPGVSQEMDPTMFEEILEAPYVFNRLVAYKSDLIHSATGYFGWDHALASKRMAVVFFWKAGS
;
A
#
# COMPACT_ATOMS: atom_id res chain seq x y z
N ALA A 1 -2.48 5.53 8.08
CA ALA A 1 -1.84 5.02 6.86
C ALA A 1 -1.31 6.18 6.01
N ARG A 2 -0.45 5.92 5.01
CA ARG A 2 -0.06 6.89 3.97
C ARG A 2 -0.27 6.21 2.61
N PRO A 3 -1.49 6.26 2.05
CA PRO A 3 -1.80 5.59 0.79
C PRO A 3 -0.96 6.16 -0.36
N HIS A 4 -0.46 5.28 -1.22
CA HIS A 4 0.36 5.60 -2.38
C HIS A 4 0.23 4.52 -3.46
N VAL A 5 0.88 4.73 -4.59
CA VAL A 5 1.15 3.69 -5.61
C VAL A 5 2.65 3.53 -5.77
N ASP A 6 3.08 2.37 -6.23
CA ASP A 6 4.48 2.17 -6.62
C ASP A 6 4.69 2.74 -8.02
N SER A 7 5.83 3.39 -8.25
CA SER A 7 6.09 4.08 -9.51
C SER A 7 6.03 3.11 -10.70
N ALA A 8 5.20 3.45 -11.70
CA ALA A 8 5.09 2.69 -12.94
C ALA A 8 6.42 2.64 -13.72
N ARG A 9 7.38 3.52 -13.43
CA ARG A 9 8.73 3.46 -13.99
C ARG A 9 9.54 2.28 -13.44
N ILE A 10 9.28 1.87 -12.20
CA ILE A 10 10.08 0.89 -11.46
C ILE A 10 9.49 -0.52 -11.59
N CYS A 11 8.17 -0.65 -11.56
CA CYS A 11 7.52 -1.97 -11.55
C CYS A 11 6.08 -1.94 -12.10
N ASP A 12 5.60 -3.10 -12.53
CA ASP A 12 4.20 -3.33 -12.91
C ASP A 12 3.43 -4.06 -11.79
N TYR A 13 4.18 -4.75 -10.93
CA TYR A 13 3.67 -5.48 -9.79
C TYR A 13 4.61 -5.32 -8.60
N ALA A 14 4.01 -5.41 -7.42
CA ALA A 14 4.70 -5.45 -6.15
C ALA A 14 4.16 -6.59 -5.29
N ALA A 15 4.95 -7.01 -4.30
CA ALA A 15 4.48 -7.96 -3.30
C ALA A 15 5.12 -7.72 -1.94
N VAL A 16 4.41 -8.07 -0.87
CA VAL A 16 4.90 -8.02 0.51
C VAL A 16 4.83 -9.42 1.12
N LEU A 17 5.96 -9.93 1.61
CA LEU A 17 6.06 -11.16 2.40
C LEU A 17 6.19 -10.81 3.88
N TYR A 18 5.28 -11.33 4.69
CA TYR A 18 5.24 -11.09 6.14
C TYR A 18 6.11 -12.10 6.92
N LEU A 19 7.05 -11.62 7.73
CA LEU A 19 8.11 -12.45 8.34
C LEU A 19 8.13 -12.49 9.87
N HIS A 20 7.29 -11.74 10.55
CA HIS A 20 7.16 -11.81 12.00
C HIS A 20 6.20 -12.95 12.38
N PRO A 21 6.63 -13.98 13.12
CA PRO A 21 5.83 -15.18 13.36
C PRO A 21 4.66 -14.97 14.32
N SER A 22 4.74 -13.98 15.21
CA SER A 22 3.72 -13.73 16.24
C SER A 22 3.44 -12.23 16.42
N PRO A 23 2.94 -11.53 15.39
CA PRO A 23 2.68 -10.09 15.49
C PRO A 23 1.64 -9.83 16.59
N PRO A 24 1.71 -8.69 17.31
CA PRO A 24 0.77 -8.37 18.39
C PRO A 24 -0.66 -8.11 17.88
N THR A 25 -0.83 -7.89 16.58
CA THR A 25 -2.11 -7.70 15.91
C THR A 25 -2.03 -8.19 14.47
N SER A 26 -3.13 -8.70 13.91
CA SER A 26 -3.24 -8.97 12.47
C SER A 26 -3.49 -7.70 11.66
N HIS A 27 -3.91 -6.60 12.30
CA HIS A 27 -4.19 -5.29 11.71
C HIS A 27 -2.90 -4.49 11.45
N CYS A 28 -1.99 -5.09 10.70
CA CYS A 28 -0.70 -4.51 10.33
C CYS A 28 -0.20 -5.03 8.97
N GLY A 29 -1.12 -5.54 8.16
CA GLY A 29 -0.86 -6.09 6.85
C GLY A 29 -0.73 -5.00 5.78
N THR A 30 -1.45 -5.21 4.68
CA THR A 30 -1.50 -4.27 3.54
C THR A 30 -2.95 -3.89 3.28
N SER A 31 -3.25 -2.59 3.37
CA SER A 31 -4.54 -2.04 3.01
C SER A 31 -4.53 -1.51 1.58
N PHE A 32 -5.65 -1.64 0.90
CA PHE A 32 -5.93 -1.12 -0.43
C PHE A 32 -7.03 -0.07 -0.33
N TYR A 33 -6.91 0.96 -1.14
CA TYR A 33 -7.74 2.16 -1.06
C TYR A 33 -8.36 2.49 -2.40
N ARG A 34 -9.42 3.29 -2.37
CA ARG A 34 -9.91 4.03 -3.52
C ARG A 34 -9.90 5.53 -3.23
N LEU A 35 -9.91 6.35 -4.27
CA LEU A 35 -10.08 7.78 -4.11
C LEU A 35 -11.52 8.08 -3.71
N HIS A 36 -11.69 8.98 -2.77
CA HIS A 36 -12.98 9.53 -2.38
C HIS A 36 -12.75 10.98 -1.94
N PRO A 37 -12.51 11.90 -2.90
CA PRO A 37 -12.31 13.31 -2.57
C PRO A 37 -13.52 13.87 -1.82
N PRO A 38 -13.32 14.76 -0.83
CA PRO A 38 -14.43 15.34 -0.07
C PRO A 38 -15.47 16.02 -0.98
N GLY A 39 -16.72 15.55 -0.90
CA GLY A 39 -17.82 16.11 -1.70
C GLY A 39 -17.97 15.53 -3.11
N GLU A 40 -17.10 14.60 -3.51
CA GLU A 40 -17.20 13.87 -4.77
C GLU A 40 -17.58 12.40 -4.51
N PRO A 41 -18.25 11.72 -5.45
CA PRO A 41 -18.44 10.28 -5.36
C PRO A 41 -17.09 9.54 -5.29
N PRO A 42 -17.03 8.35 -4.66
CA PRO A 42 -15.84 7.51 -4.71
C PRO A 42 -15.42 7.24 -6.16
N ASP A 43 -14.14 7.46 -6.44
CA ASP A 43 -13.49 7.24 -7.73
C ASP A 43 -12.45 6.11 -7.61
N GLY A 44 -11.83 5.72 -8.72
CA GLY A 44 -11.00 4.53 -8.87
C GLY A 44 -9.96 4.23 -7.78
N ASN A 45 -9.46 3.00 -7.82
CA ASN A 45 -8.44 2.45 -6.92
C ASN A 45 -7.08 2.25 -7.60
N TYR A 46 -6.90 2.83 -8.79
CA TYR A 46 -5.68 2.73 -9.58
C TYR A 46 -5.16 4.11 -9.97
N CYS A 47 -3.85 4.27 -10.04
CA CYS A 47 -3.23 5.40 -10.72
C CYS A 47 -3.53 5.31 -12.23
N PRO A 48 -3.98 6.40 -12.88
CA PRO A 48 -4.19 6.39 -14.33
C PRO A 48 -2.89 6.08 -15.07
N LYS A 49 -2.94 5.16 -16.05
CA LYS A 49 -1.76 4.65 -16.79
C LYS A 49 -0.84 5.70 -17.43
N LYS A 50 -1.31 6.93 -17.63
CA LYS A 50 -0.52 8.03 -18.21
C LYS A 50 0.41 8.71 -17.21
N TYR A 51 0.27 8.41 -15.91
CA TYR A 51 1.06 8.98 -14.83
C TYR A 51 1.91 7.89 -14.18
N GLU A 52 3.11 8.25 -13.72
CA GLU A 52 3.99 7.30 -13.02
C GLU A 52 3.58 7.14 -11.55
N SER A 53 2.93 8.15 -10.97
CA SER A 53 2.55 8.22 -9.56
C SER A 53 1.27 9.04 -9.36
N LEU A 54 0.61 8.91 -8.19
CA LEU A 54 -0.57 9.72 -7.87
C LEU A 54 -0.26 11.23 -7.80
N SER A 55 0.95 11.61 -7.38
CA SER A 55 1.36 13.02 -7.28
C SER A 55 1.46 13.75 -8.63
N GLU A 56 1.45 13.02 -9.74
CA GLU A 56 1.45 13.60 -11.09
C GLU A 56 0.04 13.79 -11.66
N VAL A 57 -0.98 13.26 -10.98
CA VAL A 57 -2.38 13.38 -11.40
C VAL A 57 -2.85 14.82 -11.15
N PRO A 58 -3.34 15.55 -12.16
CA PRO A 58 -3.88 16.90 -11.98
C PRO A 58 -5.01 16.90 -10.95
N GLY A 59 -4.95 17.83 -10.00
CA GLY A 59 -5.92 17.93 -8.90
C GLY A 59 -5.57 17.11 -7.65
N VAL A 60 -4.56 16.24 -7.73
CA VAL A 60 -3.99 15.56 -6.56
C VAL A 60 -2.84 16.39 -6.02
N SER A 61 -2.94 16.87 -4.77
CA SER A 61 -1.86 17.59 -4.09
C SER A 61 -0.68 16.67 -3.79
N GLN A 62 0.55 17.22 -3.77
CA GLN A 62 1.73 16.48 -3.30
C GLN A 62 1.59 16.08 -1.82
N GLU A 63 0.97 16.95 -1.02
CA GLU A 63 0.51 16.64 0.33
C GLU A 63 -0.90 16.06 0.22
N MET A 64 -0.99 14.78 -0.15
CA MET A 64 -2.28 14.10 -0.30
C MET A 64 -3.03 14.09 1.04
N ASP A 65 -4.22 14.71 1.06
CA ASP A 65 -5.09 14.72 2.24
C ASP A 65 -5.51 13.28 2.57
N PRO A 66 -5.19 12.74 3.77
CA PRO A 66 -5.56 11.38 4.12
C PRO A 66 -7.08 11.09 4.04
N THR A 67 -7.93 12.11 4.14
CA THR A 67 -9.39 11.98 4.05
C THR A 67 -9.88 11.70 2.62
N MET A 68 -9.03 11.89 1.61
CA MET A 68 -9.34 11.60 0.21
C MET A 68 -9.29 10.11 -0.13
N PHE A 69 -8.97 9.25 0.84
CA PHE A 69 -8.83 7.82 0.63
C PHE A 69 -9.79 7.04 1.49
N GLU A 70 -10.54 6.17 0.84
CA GLU A 70 -11.41 5.20 1.51
C GLU A 70 -10.71 3.83 1.48
N GLU A 71 -10.50 3.23 2.64
CA GLU A 71 -10.02 1.85 2.73
C GLU A 71 -11.12 0.89 2.26
N ILE A 72 -10.80 0.04 1.30
CA ILE A 72 -11.77 -0.90 0.70
C ILE A 72 -11.47 -2.35 1.01
N LEU A 73 -10.21 -2.67 1.36
CA LEU A 73 -9.77 -4.02 1.65
C LEU A 73 -8.49 -3.97 2.48
N GLU A 74 -8.44 -4.74 3.55
CA GLU A 74 -7.20 -5.11 4.21
C GLU A 74 -6.85 -6.56 3.86
N ALA A 75 -5.59 -6.81 3.54
CA ALA A 75 -4.99 -8.13 3.56
C ALA A 75 -4.28 -8.37 4.91
N PRO A 76 -4.83 -9.26 5.77
CA PRO A 76 -4.23 -9.84 6.96
C PRO A 76 -2.73 -9.84 7.08
N TYR A 77 -2.10 -9.29 8.12
CA TYR A 77 -0.77 -9.77 8.46
C TYR A 77 -0.86 -11.21 8.95
N VAL A 78 -0.36 -12.14 8.13
CA VAL A 78 -0.24 -13.56 8.46
C VAL A 78 1.17 -14.01 8.13
N PHE A 79 1.86 -14.57 9.12
CA PHE A 79 3.24 -15.04 8.95
C PHE A 79 3.36 -15.95 7.72
N ASN A 80 4.41 -15.71 6.92
CA ASN A 80 4.73 -16.44 5.70
C ASN A 80 3.67 -16.32 4.58
N ARG A 81 2.78 -15.34 4.65
CA ARG A 81 1.90 -14.96 3.53
C ARG A 81 2.59 -13.96 2.63
N LEU A 82 2.59 -14.24 1.33
CA LEU A 82 2.93 -13.28 0.27
C LEU A 82 1.64 -12.64 -0.26
N VAL A 83 1.57 -11.32 -0.26
CA VAL A 83 0.48 -10.54 -0.88
C VAL A 83 1.05 -9.85 -2.11
N ALA A 84 0.59 -10.24 -3.30
CA ALA A 84 1.01 -9.67 -4.58
C ALA A 84 -0.12 -8.84 -5.20
N TYR A 85 0.23 -7.71 -5.83
CA TYR A 85 -0.71 -6.75 -6.38
C TYR A 85 -0.08 -5.96 -7.54
N LYS A 86 -0.92 -5.34 -8.38
CA LYS A 86 -0.45 -4.42 -9.42
C LYS A 86 0.13 -3.15 -8.79
N SER A 87 1.26 -2.65 -9.28
CA SER A 87 1.98 -1.50 -8.70
C SER A 87 1.16 -0.21 -8.71
N ASP A 88 0.25 -0.10 -9.68
CA ASP A 88 -0.66 1.04 -9.85
C ASP A 88 -1.88 1.00 -8.91
N LEU A 89 -2.06 0.00 -8.06
CA LEU A 89 -3.10 -0.02 -7.02
C LEU A 89 -2.74 0.90 -5.86
N ILE A 90 -3.71 1.68 -5.38
CA ILE A 90 -3.53 2.53 -4.20
C ILE A 90 -3.47 1.65 -2.95
N HIS A 91 -2.37 1.71 -2.22
CA HIS A 91 -2.12 0.84 -1.08
C HIS A 91 -1.28 1.52 0.03
N SER A 92 -1.27 0.91 1.21
CA SER A 92 -0.42 1.30 2.32
C SER A 92 -0.23 0.13 3.28
N ALA A 93 0.81 0.18 4.12
CA ALA A 93 0.81 -0.66 5.31
C ALA A 93 -0.32 -0.21 6.23
N THR A 94 -1.17 -1.15 6.65
CA THR A 94 -2.34 -0.86 7.49
C THR A 94 -1.94 -0.25 8.83
N GLY A 95 -0.91 -0.84 9.44
CA GLY A 95 -0.42 -0.46 10.76
C GLY A 95 1.01 -0.93 10.97
N TYR A 96 1.65 -0.37 11.98
CA TYR A 96 3.04 -0.68 12.35
C TYR A 96 3.11 -1.05 13.83
N PHE A 97 4.05 -1.94 14.17
CA PHE A 97 4.35 -2.34 15.53
C PHE A 97 5.87 -2.52 15.69
N GLY A 98 6.32 -2.71 16.93
CA GLY A 98 7.73 -2.91 17.24
C GLY A 98 8.49 -1.60 17.42
N TRP A 99 7.96 -0.69 18.26
CA TRP A 99 8.61 0.58 18.60
C TRP A 99 9.66 0.45 19.70
N ASP A 100 9.65 -0.65 20.44
CA ASP A 100 10.63 -1.04 21.46
C ASP A 100 11.98 -1.45 20.85
N HIS A 101 13.07 -1.41 21.63
CA HIS A 101 14.41 -1.67 21.11
C HIS A 101 14.74 -3.16 20.88
N ALA A 102 13.83 -4.09 21.20
CA ALA A 102 14.02 -5.50 20.92
C ALA A 102 13.94 -5.76 19.40
N LEU A 103 14.88 -6.54 18.85
CA LEU A 103 14.82 -6.92 17.44
C LEU A 103 13.62 -7.83 17.13
N ALA A 104 13.31 -8.73 18.06
CA ALA A 104 12.28 -9.75 17.91
C ALA A 104 10.86 -9.19 17.92
N SER A 105 10.65 -7.91 18.26
CA SER A 105 9.35 -7.27 18.29
C SER A 105 9.05 -6.45 17.03
N LYS A 106 10.04 -6.29 16.13
CA LYS A 106 9.94 -5.41 14.96
C LYS A 106 9.02 -6.00 13.90
N ARG A 107 8.15 -5.18 13.31
CA ARG A 107 7.44 -5.57 12.07
C ARG A 107 8.48 -5.85 10.98
N MET A 108 8.53 -7.11 10.53
CA MET A 108 9.46 -7.57 9.50
C MET A 108 8.69 -7.96 8.24
N ALA A 109 9.15 -7.46 7.09
CA ALA A 109 8.62 -7.84 5.80
C ALA A 109 9.70 -7.72 4.72
N VAL A 110 9.57 -8.51 3.65
CA VAL A 110 10.34 -8.32 2.41
C VAL A 110 9.38 -7.80 1.35
N VAL A 111 9.80 -6.74 0.66
CA VAL A 111 9.03 -6.15 -0.44
C VAL A 111 9.72 -6.48 -1.76
N PHE A 112 8.92 -6.94 -2.73
CA PHE A 112 9.36 -7.29 -4.08
C PHE A 112 8.74 -6.33 -5.07
N PHE A 113 9.49 -6.02 -6.13
CA PHE A 113 9.04 -5.19 -7.25
C PHE A 113 9.53 -5.82 -8.54
N TRP A 114 8.65 -5.95 -9.54
CA TRP A 114 9.06 -6.49 -10.85
C TRP A 114 8.25 -5.92 -11.99
N LYS A 115 8.86 -5.96 -13.18
CA LYS A 115 8.22 -5.72 -14.47
C LYS A 115 7.67 -7.02 -15.01
N ALA A 116 6.47 -7.00 -15.58
CA ALA A 116 6.01 -8.13 -16.38
C ALA A 116 6.82 -8.15 -17.69
N GLY A 117 7.30 -9.34 -18.07
CA GLY A 117 7.92 -9.51 -19.38
C GLY A 117 6.92 -9.22 -20.49
N SER A 118 7.40 -8.58 -21.55
CA SER A 118 6.68 -8.39 -22.83
C SER A 118 6.46 -9.72 -23.54
#